data_AF-A0AAV8X2W7-F1
#
_entry.id   AF-A0AAV8X2W7-F1
#
_cell.length_a   1.000
_cell.length_b   1.000
_cell.length_c   1.000
_cell.angle_alpha   90.00
_cell.angle_beta   90.00
_cell.angle_gamma   90.00
#
_symmetry.space_group_name_H-M   'P 1'
#
loop_
_entity.id
_entity.type
_entity.pdbx_description
1 polymer ?
#
loop_
_entity_poly.entity_id
_entity_poly.type
_entity_poly.pdbx_seq_one_letter_code
_entity_poly.pdbx_strand_id
1 'polypeptide(L)'
;MDLKTPRNVYLSAFYKSRIPVILTALVDNLARNKAKIAEEYGEEAKEELKTVIGEISEFKYEIQTNKPLKNLTSRAPDAQLYNGYIEKQTDEMGPPTPFHTIWLLTECYVYRRVRQAFEGTNSLKNFDPFRNQKEEAYNVGLPLINQLGQYLW
;
A
#
# COMPACT_ATOMS: atom_id res chain seq x y z
N MET A 1 -5.73 -11.97 -22.08
CA MET A 1 -5.20 -11.04 -23.09
C MET A 1 -4.48 -9.94 -22.35
N ASP A 2 -3.16 -9.86 -22.47
CA ASP A 2 -2.38 -8.79 -21.86
C ASP A 2 -2.75 -7.47 -22.52
N LEU A 3 -3.49 -6.64 -21.79
CA LEU A 3 -3.83 -5.28 -22.20
C LEU A 3 -2.53 -4.48 -22.24
N LYS A 4 -2.10 -4.15 -23.46
CA LYS A 4 -0.91 -3.31 -23.72
C LYS A 4 -1.08 -1.99 -22.97
N THR A 5 -0.22 -1.72 -21.98
CA THR A 5 -0.33 -0.54 -21.11
C THR A 5 -0.38 0.73 -21.95
N PRO A 6 -1.53 1.41 -22.01
CA PRO A 6 -1.66 2.59 -22.85
C PRO A 6 -0.84 3.74 -22.28
N ARG A 7 0.09 4.28 -23.08
CA ARG A 7 0.86 5.47 -22.73
C ARG A 7 -0.08 6.68 -22.68
N ASN A 8 0.03 7.48 -21.62
CA ASN A 8 -0.74 8.72 -21.42
C ASN A 8 -2.26 8.53 -21.35
N VAL A 9 -2.76 7.32 -21.07
CA VAL A 9 -4.19 7.12 -20.81
C VAL A 9 -4.44 7.18 -19.32
N TYR A 10 -5.38 8.03 -18.93
CA TYR A 10 -5.96 8.05 -17.59
C TYR A 10 -6.71 6.73 -17.36
N LEU A 11 -6.01 5.68 -16.88
CA LEU A 11 -6.56 4.37 -16.51
C LEU A 11 -7.40 4.44 -15.21
N SER A 12 -8.25 5.46 -15.11
CA SER A 12 -9.00 5.80 -13.91
C SER A 12 -9.97 4.69 -13.48
N ALA A 13 -10.54 3.93 -14.42
CA ALA A 13 -11.57 2.93 -14.12
C ALA A 13 -11.05 1.70 -13.36
N PHE A 14 -9.87 1.16 -13.73
CA PHE A 14 -9.28 0.00 -13.04
C PHE A 14 -8.70 0.37 -11.68
N TYR A 15 -8.13 1.57 -11.55
CA TYR A 15 -7.59 2.06 -10.30
C TYR A 15 -8.68 2.39 -9.27
N LYS A 16 -9.81 2.97 -9.73
CA LYS A 16 -11.01 3.25 -8.92
C LYS A 16 -11.50 2.04 -8.14
N SER A 17 -11.38 0.83 -8.69
CA SER A 17 -11.83 -0.39 -8.04
C SER A 17 -10.71 -1.13 -7.30
N ARG A 18 -9.51 -1.25 -7.87
CA ARG A 18 -8.46 -2.12 -7.32
C ARG A 18 -7.82 -1.61 -6.04
N ILE A 19 -7.44 -0.32 -5.96
CA ILE A 19 -6.75 0.20 -4.77
C ILE A 19 -7.63 0.16 -3.52
N PRO A 20 -8.90 0.61 -3.54
CA PRO A 20 -9.76 0.48 -2.37
C PRO A 20 -9.97 -0.97 -1.91
N VAL A 21 -10.00 -1.93 -2.84
CA VAL A 21 -10.07 -3.36 -2.52
C VAL A 21 -8.81 -3.83 -1.79
N ILE A 22 -7.61 -3.44 -2.28
CA ILE A 22 -6.34 -3.78 -1.63
C ILE A 22 -6.27 -3.17 -0.22
N LEU A 23 -6.61 -1.89 -0.06
CA LEU A 23 -6.60 -1.22 1.24
C LEU A 23 -7.63 -1.82 2.21
N THR A 24 -8.80 -2.23 1.71
CA THR A 24 -9.80 -2.95 2.53
C THR A 24 -9.26 -4.31 2.97
N ALA A 25 -8.72 -5.11 2.05
CA ALA A 25 -8.16 -6.42 2.39
C ALA A 25 -6.99 -6.31 3.38
N LEU A 26 -6.19 -5.24 3.28
CA LEU A 26 -5.13 -4.92 4.22
C LEU A 26 -5.69 -4.62 5.62
N VAL A 27 -6.64 -3.68 5.73
CA VAL A 27 -7.29 -3.34 7.00
C VAL A 27 -7.91 -4.59 7.64
N ASP A 28 -8.60 -5.40 6.85
CA ASP A 28 -9.20 -6.64 7.32
C ASP A 28 -8.15 -7.65 7.82
N ASN A 29 -7.01 -7.77 7.13
CA ASN A 29 -5.92 -8.65 7.56
C ASN A 29 -5.32 -8.19 8.90
N LEU A 30 -5.06 -6.89 9.04
CA LEU A 30 -4.53 -6.30 10.28
C LEU A 30 -5.52 -6.48 11.45
N ALA A 31 -6.81 -6.24 11.20
CA ALA A 31 -7.85 -6.37 12.21
C ALA A 31 -8.02 -7.83 12.69
N ARG A 32 -8.04 -8.80 11.75
CA ARG A 32 -8.16 -10.23 12.08
C ARG A 32 -6.95 -10.78 12.83
N ASN A 33 -5.75 -10.35 12.45
CA ASN A 33 -4.50 -10.86 13.02
C ASN A 33 -4.02 -10.08 14.25
N LYS A 34 -4.80 -9.14 14.75
CA LYS A 34 -4.42 -8.26 15.86
C LYS A 34 -3.89 -8.99 17.09
N ALA A 35 -4.53 -10.09 17.51
CA ALA A 35 -4.09 -10.87 18.66
C ALA A 35 -2.72 -11.52 18.42
N LYS A 36 -2.53 -12.14 17.25
CA LYS A 36 -1.26 -12.76 16.84
C LYS A 36 -0.13 -11.74 16.71
N ILE A 37 -0.42 -10.56 16.17
CA ILE A 37 0.54 -9.46 16.07
C ILE A 37 0.95 -8.96 17.47
N ALA A 38 0.00 -8.84 18.40
CA ALA A 38 0.31 -8.44 19.77
C ALA A 38 1.14 -9.49 20.53
N GLU A 39 0.93 -10.78 20.25
CA GLU A 39 1.76 -11.86 20.80
C GLU A 39 3.21 -11.78 20.31
N GLU A 40 3.42 -11.46 19.02
CA GLU A 40 4.76 -11.39 18.41
C GLU A 40 5.50 -10.08 18.71
N TYR A 41 4.80 -8.94 18.76
CA TYR A 41 5.38 -7.60 18.87
C TYR A 41 5.09 -6.87 20.20
N GLY A 42 4.37 -7.52 21.11
CA GLY A 42 4.02 -6.99 22.44
C GLY A 42 2.69 -6.25 22.50
N GLU A 43 2.19 -5.98 23.72
CA GLU A 43 0.90 -5.31 23.94
C GLU A 43 0.86 -3.87 23.40
N GLU A 44 2.00 -3.16 23.37
CA GLU A 44 2.08 -1.82 22.76
C GLU A 44 1.73 -1.85 21.27
N ALA A 45 2.10 -2.93 20.57
CA ALA A 45 1.77 -3.11 19.16
C ALA A 45 0.25 -3.15 18.92
N LYS A 46 -0.55 -3.54 19.92
CA LYS A 46 -2.00 -3.60 19.82
C LYS A 46 -2.65 -2.23 19.69
N GLU A 47 -2.11 -1.23 20.39
CA GLU A 47 -2.58 0.16 20.30
C GLU A 47 -2.01 0.84 19.05
N GLU A 48 -0.73 0.62 18.75
CA GLU A 48 -0.12 1.09 17.49
C GLU A 48 -0.90 0.58 16.26
N LEU A 49 -1.32 -0.69 16.28
CA LEU A 49 -2.10 -1.29 15.20
C LEU A 49 -3.46 -0.62 15.03
N LYS A 50 -4.12 -0.18 16.11
CA LYS A 50 -5.39 0.58 16.00
C LYS A 50 -5.15 1.90 15.27
N THR A 51 -4.08 2.61 15.64
CA THR A 51 -3.69 3.87 15.00
C THR A 51 -3.42 3.66 13.51
N VAL A 52 -2.60 2.66 13.16
CA VAL A 52 -2.29 2.31 11.76
C VAL A 52 -3.55 1.94 10.96
N ILE A 53 -4.45 1.12 11.54
CA ILE A 53 -5.73 0.77 10.90
C ILE A 53 -6.58 2.03 10.65
N GLY A 54 -6.61 2.97 11.61
CA GLY A 54 -7.29 4.25 11.48
C GLY A 54 -6.73 5.08 10.32
N GLU A 55 -5.41 5.24 10.26
CA GLU A 55 -4.72 5.99 9.20
C GLU A 55 -4.95 5.37 7.81
N ILE A 56 -4.87 4.05 7.68
CA ILE A 56 -5.10 3.36 6.40
C ILE A 56 -6.58 3.47 6.00
N SER A 57 -7.50 3.44 6.96
CA SER A 57 -8.94 3.60 6.69
C SER A 57 -9.29 5.02 6.25
N GLU A 58 -8.70 6.04 6.89
CA GLU A 58 -8.80 7.43 6.44
C GLU A 58 -8.22 7.56 5.03
N PHE A 59 -7.01 7.04 4.79
CA PHE A 59 -6.37 7.10 3.48
C PHE A 59 -7.21 6.43 2.39
N LYS A 60 -7.83 5.28 2.68
CA LYS A 60 -8.78 4.63 1.77
C LYS A 60 -9.93 5.56 1.39
N TYR A 61 -10.51 6.25 2.37
CA TYR A 61 -11.57 7.23 2.12
C TYR A 61 -11.08 8.39 1.25
N GLU A 62 -9.87 8.90 1.48
CA GLU A 62 -9.25 9.95 0.64
C GLU A 62 -9.14 9.50 -0.83
N ILE A 63 -8.67 8.27 -1.06
CA ILE A 63 -8.57 7.71 -2.40
C ILE A 63 -9.95 7.54 -3.05
N GLN A 64 -10.92 7.00 -2.32
CA GLN A 64 -12.28 6.77 -2.85
C GLN A 64 -13.01 8.07 -3.19
N THR A 65 -12.78 9.13 -2.41
CA THR A 65 -13.38 10.45 -2.62
C THR A 65 -12.56 11.37 -3.54
N ASN A 66 -11.51 10.84 -4.17
CA ASN A 66 -10.61 11.55 -5.06
C ASN A 66 -10.03 12.84 -4.45
N LYS A 67 -9.68 12.80 -3.17
CA LYS A 67 -9.03 13.94 -2.51
C LYS A 67 -7.61 14.14 -3.04
N PRO A 68 -7.07 15.38 -3.01
CA PRO A 68 -5.68 15.64 -3.33
C PRO A 68 -4.69 14.74 -2.59
N LEU A 69 -3.62 14.34 -3.28
CA LEU A 69 -2.49 13.67 -2.64
C LEU A 69 -1.81 14.63 -1.67
N LYS A 70 -1.54 14.16 -0.45
CA LYS A 70 -0.87 14.95 0.59
C LYS A 70 0.63 14.70 0.56
N ASN A 71 1.41 15.67 1.01
CA ASN A 71 2.83 15.45 1.26
C ASN A 71 3.04 14.33 2.29
N LEU A 72 4.01 13.49 2.02
CA LEU A 72 4.52 12.48 2.93
C LEU A 72 5.24 13.18 4.10
N THR A 73 5.01 12.68 5.31
CA THR A 73 5.63 13.18 6.54
C THR A 73 6.90 12.40 6.92
N SER A 74 7.20 11.31 6.20
CA SER A 74 8.40 10.52 6.42
C SER A 74 9.67 11.35 6.18
N ARG A 75 10.70 11.09 7.00
CA ARG A 75 12.03 11.74 6.88
C ARG A 75 12.95 11.05 5.89
N ALA A 76 12.52 9.95 5.28
CA ALA A 76 13.34 9.20 4.34
C ALA A 76 13.56 10.01 3.03
N PRO A 77 14.71 9.87 2.35
CA PRO A 77 15.03 10.66 1.16
C PRO A 77 14.01 10.48 0.02
N ASP A 78 13.41 9.30 -0.08
CA ASP A 78 12.40 9.00 -1.09
C ASP A 78 11.12 9.85 -0.91
N ALA A 79 10.75 10.16 0.33
CA ALA A 79 9.59 10.99 0.64
C ALA A 79 9.75 12.42 0.08
N GLN A 80 10.96 12.96 0.09
CA GLN A 80 11.25 14.28 -0.49
C GLN A 80 11.04 14.28 -2.00
N LEU A 81 11.37 13.19 -2.69
CA LEU A 81 11.14 13.06 -4.14
C LEU A 81 9.64 13.07 -4.46
N TYR A 82 8.83 12.34 -3.68
CA TYR A 82 7.37 12.37 -3.84
C TYR A 82 6.80 13.76 -3.54
N ASN A 83 7.22 14.41 -2.46
CA ASN A 83 6.74 15.74 -2.10
C ASN A 83 7.10 16.78 -3.15
N GLY A 84 8.34 16.78 -3.64
CA GLY A 84 8.76 17.68 -4.71
C GLY A 84 7.98 17.47 -6.01
N TYR A 85 7.60 16.23 -6.32
CA TYR A 85 6.69 15.98 -7.45
C TYR A 85 5.28 16.53 -7.19
N ILE A 86 4.71 16.27 -6.01
CA ILE A 86 3.36 16.73 -5.64
C ILE A 86 3.29 18.25 -5.69
N GLU A 87 4.29 18.94 -5.12
CA GLU A 87 4.42 20.39 -5.10
C GLU A 87 4.54 20.93 -6.52
N LYS A 88 5.48 20.40 -7.33
CA LYS A 88 5.65 20.81 -8.73
C LYS A 88 4.37 20.65 -9.54
N GLN A 89 3.67 19.53 -9.42
CA GLN A 89 2.42 19.32 -10.14
C GLN A 89 1.34 20.28 -9.63
N THR A 90 1.29 20.55 -8.32
CA THR A 90 0.35 21.50 -7.72
C THR A 90 0.53 22.90 -8.28
N ASP A 91 1.78 23.36 -8.44
CA ASP A 91 2.10 24.67 -8.99
C ASP A 91 1.79 24.78 -10.49
N GLU A 92 2.08 23.73 -11.26
CA GLU A 92 1.93 23.74 -12.73
C GLU A 92 0.50 23.46 -13.21
N MET A 93 -0.22 22.54 -12.56
CA MET A 93 -1.48 21.96 -13.04
C MET A 93 -2.59 21.88 -11.98
N GLY A 94 -2.32 22.34 -10.76
CA GLY A 94 -3.21 22.18 -9.61
C GLY A 94 -2.99 20.85 -8.86
N PRO A 95 -3.61 20.68 -7.68
CA PRO A 95 -3.28 19.59 -6.76
C PRO A 95 -3.52 18.21 -7.39
N PRO A 96 -2.52 17.30 -7.39
CA PRO A 96 -2.68 15.97 -7.95
C PRO A 96 -3.76 15.20 -7.19
N THR A 97 -4.68 14.56 -7.91
CA THR A 97 -5.66 13.64 -7.32
C THR A 97 -5.39 12.22 -7.81
N PRO A 98 -5.77 11.17 -7.05
CA PRO A 98 -5.57 9.78 -7.44
C PRO A 98 -6.13 9.43 -8.83
N PHE A 99 -7.16 10.13 -9.30
CA PHE A 99 -7.75 9.90 -10.63
C PHE A 99 -7.23 10.89 -11.70
N HIS A 100 -6.44 11.89 -11.31
CA HIS A 100 -5.91 12.94 -12.19
C HIS A 100 -4.41 13.15 -11.97
N THR A 101 -3.64 12.07 -12.07
CA THR A 101 -2.17 12.10 -12.14
C THR A 101 -1.67 10.82 -12.83
N ILE A 102 -0.35 10.66 -12.94
CA ILE A 102 0.28 9.48 -13.53
C ILE A 102 -0.03 8.25 -12.68
N TRP A 103 -0.61 7.22 -13.30
CA TRP A 103 -1.03 5.99 -12.62
C TRP A 103 0.11 5.33 -11.83
N LEU A 104 1.26 5.10 -12.48
CA LEU A 104 2.41 4.46 -11.85
C LEU A 104 2.83 5.18 -10.57
N LEU A 105 2.88 6.51 -10.61
CA LEU A 105 3.22 7.31 -9.45
C LEU A 105 2.18 7.16 -8.34
N THR A 106 0.90 7.20 -8.69
CA THR A 106 -0.20 7.06 -7.70
C THR A 106 -0.13 5.71 -7.00
N GLU A 107 0.09 4.63 -7.76
CA GLU A 107 0.20 3.28 -7.19
C GLU A 107 1.41 3.17 -6.27
N CYS A 108 2.58 3.67 -6.68
CA CYS A 108 3.76 3.70 -5.81
C CYS A 108 3.53 4.55 -4.55
N TYR A 109 2.87 5.70 -4.69
CA TYR A 109 2.51 6.57 -3.57
C TYR A 109 1.59 5.88 -2.57
N VAL A 110 0.62 5.08 -3.01
CA VAL A 110 -0.27 4.31 -2.13
C VAL A 110 0.53 3.36 -1.24
N TYR A 111 1.40 2.54 -1.83
CA TYR A 111 2.23 1.62 -1.05
C TYR A 111 3.19 2.38 -0.12
N ARG A 112 3.70 3.54 -0.56
CA ARG A 112 4.56 4.37 0.27
C ARG A 112 3.82 5.00 1.46
N ARG A 113 2.57 5.44 1.28
CA ARG A 113 1.69 5.91 2.36
C ARG A 113 1.37 4.80 3.36
N VAL A 114 1.10 3.60 2.88
CA VAL A 114 0.93 2.42 3.74
C VAL A 114 2.19 2.17 4.56
N ARG A 115 3.38 2.19 3.93
CA ARG A 115 4.66 2.03 4.65
C ARG A 115 4.88 3.13 5.68
N GLN A 116 4.55 4.38 5.35
CA GLN A 116 4.67 5.52 6.26
C GLN A 116 3.86 5.32 7.55
N ALA A 117 2.65 4.75 7.47
CA ALA A 117 1.82 4.47 8.64
C ALA A 117 2.56 3.56 9.65
N PHE A 118 3.32 2.58 9.16
CA PHE A 118 4.15 1.73 10.01
C PHE A 118 5.47 2.39 10.44
N GLU A 119 6.06 3.27 9.63
CA GLU A 119 7.31 3.97 9.98
C GLU A 119 7.20 4.83 11.25
N GLY A 120 6.00 5.36 11.53
CA GLY A 120 5.71 6.15 12.73
C GLY A 120 5.53 5.33 14.01
N THR A 121 5.48 4.00 13.91
CA THR A 121 5.32 3.09 15.05
C THR A 121 6.67 2.68 15.63
N ASN A 122 6.70 2.28 16.90
CA ASN A 122 7.91 1.78 17.56
C ASN A 122 8.05 0.27 17.35
N SER A 123 7.02 -0.49 17.68
CA SER A 123 7.06 -1.96 17.68
C SER A 123 6.79 -2.54 16.30
N LEU A 124 5.97 -1.86 15.48
CA LEU A 124 5.55 -2.33 14.16
C LEU A 124 6.36 -1.74 12.99
N LYS A 125 7.47 -1.05 13.25
CA LYS A 125 8.27 -0.35 12.23
C LYS A 125 8.74 -1.23 11.07
N ASN A 126 9.09 -2.48 11.39
CA ASN A 126 9.57 -3.47 10.42
C ASN A 126 8.50 -4.50 10.05
N PHE A 127 7.26 -4.29 10.47
CA PHE A 127 6.16 -5.17 10.14
C PHE A 127 5.88 -5.15 8.63
N ASP A 128 5.67 -6.32 8.06
CA ASP A 128 5.27 -6.48 6.66
C ASP A 128 3.76 -6.78 6.57
N PRO A 129 2.93 -5.79 6.21
CA PRO A 129 1.49 -5.96 6.11
C PRO A 129 1.04 -7.01 5.08
N PHE A 130 1.89 -7.38 4.11
CA PHE A 130 1.56 -8.33 3.05
C PHE A 130 2.19 -9.71 3.27
N ARG A 131 2.89 -9.92 4.39
CA ARG A 131 3.57 -11.19 4.69
C ARG A 131 2.63 -12.39 4.63
N ASN A 132 1.49 -12.31 5.32
CA ASN A 132 0.51 -13.40 5.36
C ASN A 132 0.02 -13.78 3.95
N GLN A 133 -0.25 -12.79 3.09
CA GLN A 133 -0.69 -13.04 1.71
C GLN A 133 0.42 -13.70 0.88
N LYS A 134 1.68 -13.32 1.09
CA LYS A 134 2.83 -13.94 0.41
C LYS A 134 3.06 -15.38 0.86
N GLU A 135 2.92 -15.66 2.15
CA GLU A 135 3.05 -17.01 2.70
C GLU A 135 1.92 -17.92 2.19
N GLU A 136 0.67 -17.42 2.15
CA GLU A 136 -0.46 -18.15 1.58
C GLU A 136 -0.25 -18.46 0.09
N ALA A 137 0.16 -17.46 -0.70
CA ALA A 137 0.47 -17.64 -2.12
C ALA A 137 1.59 -18.65 -2.35
N TYR A 138 2.63 -18.64 -1.50
CA TYR A 138 3.71 -19.62 -1.54
C TYR A 138 3.20 -21.04 -1.25
N ASN A 139 2.40 -21.22 -0.21
CA ASN A 139 1.85 -22.54 0.16
C ASN A 139 0.95 -23.11 -0.93
N VAL A 140 0.12 -22.27 -1.56
CA VAL A 140 -0.72 -22.68 -2.71
C VAL A 140 0.15 -23.08 -3.91
N GLY A 141 1.26 -22.36 -4.15
CA GLY A 141 2.19 -22.65 -5.24
C GLY A 141 3.15 -23.83 -4.99
N LEU A 142 3.28 -24.27 -3.73
CA LEU A 142 4.28 -25.26 -3.32
C LEU A 142 4.26 -26.57 -4.13
N PRO A 143 3.10 -27.17 -4.48
CA PRO A 143 3.08 -28.39 -5.30
C PRO A 143 3.70 -28.19 -6.68
N LEU A 144 3.42 -27.05 -7.32
CA LEU A 144 3.97 -26.68 -8.62
C LEU A 144 5.47 -26.40 -8.54
N ILE A 145 5.91 -25.69 -7.49
CA ILE A 145 7.33 -25.42 -7.25
C ILE A 145 8.10 -26.72 -7.08
N ASN A 146 7.56 -27.68 -6.31
CA ASN A 146 8.18 -28.99 -6.13
C ASN A 146 8.26 -29.78 -7.44
N GLN A 147 7.18 -29.78 -8.22
CA GLN A 147 7.16 -30.42 -9.53
C GLN A 147 8.22 -29.81 -10.46
N LEU A 148 8.31 -28.48 -10.51
CA LEU A 148 9.30 -27.78 -11.34
C LEU A 148 10.73 -28.05 -10.86
N GLY A 149 10.94 -28.13 -9.56
CA GLY A 149 12.22 -28.51 -8.96
C GLY A 149 12.70 -29.89 -9.43
N GLN A 150 11.80 -30.87 -9.59
CA GLN A 150 12.16 -32.20 -10.09
C GLN A 150 12.68 -32.22 -11.53
N TYR A 151 12.36 -31.21 -12.35
CA TYR A 151 12.85 -31.10 -13.73
C TYR A 151 14.17 -30.34 -13.87
N LEU A 152 14.64 -29.70 -12.79
CA LEU A 152 15.88 -28.93 -12.77
C LEU A 152 17.08 -29.74 -12.23
N TRP A 153 16.87 -31.03 -11.91
CA TRP A 153 17.89 -31.97 -11.45
C TRP A 153 18.00 -33.18 -12.38
#